data_AF-A0A066PHM7-F1
#
_entry.id   AF-A0A066PHM7-F1
#
_cell.length_a   1.000
_cell.length_b   1.000
_cell.length_c   1.000
_cell.angle_alpha   90.00
_cell.angle_beta   90.00
_cell.angle_gamma   90.00
#
_symmetry.space_group_name_H-M   'P 1'
#
loop_
_entity.id
_entity.type
_entity.pdbx_description
1 polymer ?
#
loop_
_entity_poly.entity_id
_entity_poly.type
_entity_poly.pdbx_seq_one_letter_code
_entity_poly.pdbx_strand_id
1 'polypeptide(L)' 'MIPNPTPRPDDPETEAFVEAVKEGIASADAGHTVPYEDVRKWLLSWGTENELPMPKCR' A
#
# COMPACT_ATOMS: atom_id res chain seq x y z
N MET A 1 18.94 11.22 12.52
CA MET A 1 18.47 10.00 11.82
C MET A 1 18.51 8.87 12.81
N ILE A 2 17.35 8.29 13.14
CA ILE A 2 17.31 7.00 13.85
C ILE A 2 17.64 5.94 12.79
N PRO A 3 18.62 5.04 13.02
CA PRO A 3 18.91 3.98 12.07
C PRO A 3 17.66 3.11 11.90
N ASN A 4 17.32 2.79 10.66
CA ASN A 4 16.28 1.81 10.40
C ASN A 4 16.73 0.48 11.04
N PRO A 5 15.88 -0.18 11.84
CA PRO A 5 16.23 -1.48 12.40
C PRO A 5 16.57 -2.43 11.25
N THR A 6 17.77 -2.99 11.29
CA THR A 6 18.21 -3.99 10.31
C THR A 6 17.45 -5.29 10.57
N PRO A 7 16.72 -5.83 9.58
CA PRO A 7 16.08 -7.14 9.72
C PRO A 7 17.14 -8.20 10.05
N ARG A 8 16.83 -9.09 10.99
CA ARG A 8 17.68 -10.24 11.29
C ARG A 8 17.42 -11.31 10.21
N PRO A 9 18.45 -11.85 9.55
CA PRO A 9 18.28 -12.69 8.36
C PRO A 9 17.49 -13.99 8.55
N ASP A 10 17.34 -14.50 9.78
CA ASP A 10 16.66 -15.78 10.09
C ASP A 10 15.42 -15.59 11.00
N ASP A 11 14.81 -14.40 11.01
CA ASP A 11 13.60 -14.14 11.79
C ASP A 11 12.35 -14.48 10.97
N PRO A 12 11.44 -15.36 11.44
CA PRO A 12 10.29 -15.81 10.66
C PRO A 12 9.31 -14.66 10.33
N GLU A 13 9.28 -13.58 11.11
CA GLU A 13 8.50 -12.39 10.76
C GLU A 13 9.12 -11.63 9.58
N THR A 14 10.46 -11.70 9.42
CA THR A 14 11.16 -11.12 8.27
C THR A 14 10.86 -11.89 6.98
N GLU A 15 10.84 -13.22 7.03
CA GLU A 15 10.47 -14.05 5.87
C GLU A 15 9.02 -13.80 5.44
N ALA A 16 8.08 -13.79 6.40
CA ALA A 16 6.68 -13.49 6.13
C ALA A 16 6.49 -12.09 5.53
N PHE A 17 7.21 -11.08 6.04
CA PHE A 17 7.20 -9.73 5.48
C PHE A 17 7.71 -9.70 4.03
N VAL A 18 8.82 -10.38 3.75
CA VAL A 18 9.40 -10.44 2.40
C VAL A 18 8.44 -11.08 1.40
N GLU A 19 7.78 -12.18 1.77
CA GLU A 19 6.78 -12.83 0.91
C GLU A 19 5.56 -11.93 0.68
N ALA A 20 5.06 -11.25 1.71
CA ALA A 20 3.94 -10.31 1.57
C ALA A 20 4.29 -9.13 0.65
N VAL A 21 5.53 -8.62 0.71
CA VAL A 21 6.00 -7.55 -0.19
C VAL A 21 6.07 -8.06 -1.64
N LYS A 22 6.59 -9.26 -1.87
CA LYS A 22 6.63 -9.86 -3.22
C LYS A 22 5.23 -10.04 -3.80
N GLU A 23 4.28 -10.52 -3.00
CA GLU A 23 2.88 -10.65 -3.40
C GLU A 23 2.28 -9.28 -3.78
N GLY A 24 2.53 -8.26 -2.96
CA GLY A 24 2.07 -6.89 -3.24
C GLY A 24 2.61 -6.34 -4.56
N ILE A 25 3.89 -6.55 -4.85
CA ILE A 25 4.52 -6.15 -6.11
C ILE A 25 3.88 -6.90 -7.29
N ALA A 26 3.75 -8.23 -7.19
CA ALA A 26 3.15 -9.03 -8.27
C ALA A 26 1.69 -8.63 -8.55
N SER A 27 0.93 -8.29 -7.51
CA SER A 27 -0.45 -7.77 -7.65
C SER A 27 -0.49 -6.41 -8.33
N ALA A 28 0.43 -5.50 -7.98
CA ALA A 28 0.56 -4.21 -8.64
C ALA A 28 0.96 -4.35 -10.12
N ASP A 29 1.90 -5.23 -10.44
CA ASP A 29 2.33 -5.53 -11.81
C ASP A 29 1.22 -6.17 -12.65
N ALA A 30 0.33 -6.95 -12.01
CA ALA A 30 -0.88 -7.49 -12.64
C ALA A 30 -1.96 -6.42 -12.89
N GLY A 31 -1.76 -5.19 -12.45
CA GLY A 31 -2.66 -4.06 -12.68
C GLY A 31 -3.65 -3.81 -11.56
N HIS A 32 -3.62 -4.57 -10.45
CA HIS A 32 -4.48 -4.39 -9.28
C HIS A 32 -4.11 -3.14 -8.46
N THR A 33 -4.17 -2.00 -9.13
CA THR A 33 -3.79 -0.69 -8.60
C THR A 33 -4.96 0.27 -8.73
N VAL A 34 -4.93 1.32 -7.92
CA VAL A 34 -5.86 2.45 -8.06
C VAL A 34 -5.09 3.60 -8.71
N PRO A 35 -5.64 4.26 -9.75
CA PRO A 35 -5.02 5.44 -10.31
C PRO A 35 -4.84 6.53 -9.26
N TYR A 36 -3.67 7.19 -9.28
CA TYR A 36 -3.33 8.26 -8.35
C TYR A 36 -4.42 9.34 -8.22
N GLU A 37 -4.97 9.79 -9.35
CA GLU A 37 -5.99 10.86 -9.37
C GLU A 37 -7.27 10.47 -8.62
N ASP A 38 -7.64 9.18 -8.66
CA ASP A 38 -8.83 8.68 -7.97
C ASP A 38 -8.58 8.64 -6.45
N VAL A 39 -7.39 8.20 -6.03
CA VAL A 39 -6.96 8.23 -4.61
C VAL A 39 -6.88 9.67 -4.10
N ARG A 40 -6.31 10.59 -4.89
CA ARG A 40 -6.14 11.99 -4.50
C ARG A 40 -7.49 12.67 -4.28
N LYS A 41 -8.44 12.51 -5.21
CA LYS A 41 -9.79 13.10 -5.08
C LYS A 41 -10.49 12.58 -3.83
N TRP A 42 -10.38 11.28 -3.59
CA TRP A 42 -10.93 10.66 -2.39
C TRP A 42 -10.33 11.26 -1.12
N LEU A 43 -9.00 11.33 -0.98
CA LEU A 43 -8.35 11.91 0.19
C LEU A 43 -8.71 13.39 0.40
N LEU A 44 -8.84 14.18 -0.66
CA LEU A 44 -9.23 15.59 -0.58
C LEU A 44 -10.70 15.79 -0.20
N SER A 45 -11.54 14.78 -0.35
CA SER A 45 -12.95 14.85 0.02
C SER A 45 -13.22 14.56 1.50
N TRP A 46 -12.24 13.99 2.20
CA TRP A 46 -12.36 13.62 3.61
C TRP A 46 -12.68 14.83 4.50
N GLY A 47 -13.68 14.67 5.38
CA GLY A 47 -14.11 15.73 6.29
C GLY A 47 -14.89 16.87 5.62
N THR A 48 -15.31 16.68 4.36
CA THR A 48 -16.22 17.59 3.66
C THR A 48 -17.64 17.02 3.62
N GLU A 49 -18.64 17.84 3.32
CA GLU A 49 -20.02 17.37 3.10
C GLU A 49 -20.16 16.42 1.90
N ASN A 50 -19.17 16.39 1.00
CA ASN A 50 -19.15 15.56 -0.21
C ASN A 50 -18.02 14.53 -0.17
N GLU A 51 -17.84 13.86 0.97
CA GLU A 51 -16.86 12.79 1.09
C GLU A 51 -17.14 11.66 0.09
N LEU A 52 -16.12 11.31 -0.68
CA LEU A 52 -16.19 10.30 -1.74
C LEU A 52 -15.96 8.90 -1.16
N PRO A 53 -16.55 7.85 -1.76
CA PRO A 53 -16.24 6.48 -1.38
C PRO A 53 -14.81 6.12 -1.75
N MET A 54 -14.24 5.16 -1.01
CA MET A 54 -12.91 4.62 -1.31
C MET A 54 -12.87 4.06 -2.75
N PRO A 55 -11.87 4.46 -3.56
CA PRO A 55 -11.74 3.97 -4.92
C PRO A 55 -11.34 2.49 -4.94
N LYS A 56 -11.76 1.77 -5.97
CA LYS A 56 -11.49 0.33 -6.14
C LYS A 56 -10.33 0.11 -7.10
N CYS A 57 -9.56 -0.95 -6.88
CA CYS A 57 -8.55 -1.39 -7.85
C CYS A 57 -9.19 -1.71 -9.20
N ARG A 58 -8.43 -1.47 -10.27
CA ARG A 58 -8.79 -1.88 -11.63
C ARG A 58 -8.33 -3.30 -11.92
#